data_AF-A0AB37HIP5-F1
#
_entry.id   AF-A0AB37HIP5-F1
#
_cell.length_a   1.000
_cell.length_b   1.000
_cell.length_c   1.000
_cell.angle_alpha   90.00
_cell.angle_beta   90.00
_cell.angle_gamma   90.00
#
_symmetry.space_group_name_H-M   'P 1'
#
loop_
_entity.id
_entity.type
_entity.pdbx_description
1 polymer ?
#
loop_
_entity_poly.entity_id
_entity_poly.type
_entity_poly.pdbx_seq_one_letter_code
_entity_poly.pdbx_strand_id
1 'polypeptide(L)' 'MSRKGNCLDNSVMENFFGLLKQEMYYGQKFKDFQDLEQAIHRYINFYNNERIKSKLKGLSPKNYRRQTFEIIY' A
#
# COMPACT_ATOMS: atom_id res chain seq x y z
N MET A 1 10.54 -5.73 -16.52
CA MET A 1 9.57 -6.50 -17.33
C MET A 1 9.29 -7.81 -16.62
N SER A 2 8.03 -8.09 -16.27
CA SER A 2 7.63 -9.34 -15.61
C SER A 2 7.79 -10.54 -16.56
N ARG A 3 8.19 -11.71 -16.02
CA ARG A 3 8.24 -12.96 -16.77
C ARG A 3 6.81 -13.42 -17.05
N LYS A 4 6.53 -13.83 -18.29
CA LYS A 4 5.24 -14.36 -18.74
C LYS A 4 4.83 -15.53 -17.81
N GLY A 5 3.88 -15.32 -16.89
CA GLY A 5 3.36 -16.37 -16.01
C GLY A 5 3.12 -16.01 -14.54
N ASN A 6 3.71 -14.93 -13.99
CA ASN A 6 3.42 -14.51 -12.60
C ASN A 6 2.94 -13.05 -12.51
N CYS A 7 1.75 -12.77 -13.09
CA CYS A 7 1.18 -11.43 -13.14
C CYS A 7 0.49 -10.99 -11.84
N LEU A 8 0.08 -11.93 -10.98
CA LEU A 8 -0.70 -11.62 -9.78
C LEU A 8 0.14 -10.83 -8.77
N ASP A 9 1.36 -11.28 -8.47
CA ASP A 9 2.25 -10.57 -7.55
C ASP A 9 2.70 -9.22 -8.13
N ASN A 10 3.04 -9.21 -9.43
CA ASN A 10 3.52 -8.01 -10.10
C ASN A 10 2.43 -6.93 -10.20
N SER A 11 1.19 -7.31 -10.54
CA SER A 11 0.09 -6.35 -10.68
C SER A 11 -0.33 -5.70 -9.35
N VAL A 12 -0.31 -6.46 -8.25
CA VAL A 12 -0.64 -5.92 -6.92
C VAL A 12 0.43 -4.93 -6.45
N MET A 13 1.71 -5.27 -6.64
CA MET A 13 2.81 -4.37 -6.28
C MET A 13 2.86 -3.14 -7.19
N GLU A 14 2.64 -3.29 -8.50
CA GLU A 14 2.53 -2.17 -9.43
C GLU A 14 1.41 -1.20 -9.03
N ASN A 15 0.24 -1.73 -8.62
CA ASN A 15 -0.84 -0.90 -8.11
C ASN A 15 -0.44 -0.15 -6.84
N PHE A 16 0.20 -0.81 -5.88
CA PHE A 16 0.69 -0.17 -4.67
C PHE A 16 1.67 0.98 -4.98
N PHE A 17 2.66 0.74 -5.84
CA PHE A 17 3.63 1.77 -6.22
C PHE A 17 3.00 2.91 -7.03
N GLY A 18 1.98 2.63 -7.84
CA GLY A 18 1.18 3.66 -8.51
C GLY A 18 0.52 4.61 -7.50
N LEU A 19 -0.16 4.04 -6.49
CA LEU A 19 -0.82 4.81 -5.43
C LEU A 19 0.17 5.58 -4.56
N LEU A 20 1.28 4.95 -4.15
CA LEU A 20 2.33 5.60 -3.37
C LEU A 20 2.87 6.83 -4.09
N LYS A 21 3.17 6.70 -5.38
CA LYS A 21 3.70 7.82 -6.16
C LYS A 21 2.66 8.94 -6.32
N GLN A 22 1.41 8.58 -6.60
CA GLN A 22 0.33 9.53 -6.80
C GLN A 22 -0.05 10.29 -5.52
N GLU A 23 -0.15 9.59 -4.40
CA GLU A 23 -0.70 10.15 -3.16
C GLU A 23 0.37 10.83 -2.30
N MET A 24 1.63 10.37 -2.33
CA MET A 24 2.71 10.86 -1.46
C MET A 24 3.86 11.54 -2.21
N TYR A 25 4.23 11.08 -3.40
CA TYR A 25 5.47 11.52 -4.04
C TYR A 25 5.27 12.69 -5.02
N TYR A 26 4.29 12.60 -5.93
CA TYR A 26 4.12 13.59 -6.98
C TYR A 26 3.69 14.95 -6.41
N GLY A 27 4.37 16.02 -6.86
CA GLY A 27 4.14 17.39 -6.39
C GLY A 27 4.80 17.73 -5.06
N GLN A 28 5.46 16.77 -4.40
CA GLN A 28 6.20 17.01 -3.16
C GLN A 28 7.68 17.27 -3.43
N LYS A 29 8.31 18.06 -2.58
CA LYS A 29 9.76 18.27 -2.55
C LYS A 29 10.30 17.67 -1.26
N PHE A 30 11.30 16.80 -1.38
CA PHE A 30 12.00 16.22 -0.25
C PHE A 30 13.35 16.89 -0.09
N LYS A 31 13.72 17.21 1.15
CA LYS A 31 14.95 17.93 1.44
C LYS A 31 16.19 17.06 1.22
N ASP A 32 16.10 15.81 1.64
CA ASP A 32 17.18 14.82 1.58
C ASP A 32 16.57 13.41 1.51
N PHE A 33 17.46 12.42 1.43
CA PHE A 33 17.04 11.02 1.39
C PHE A 33 16.28 10.58 2.64
N GLN A 34 16.66 11.07 3.83
CA GLN A 34 16.03 10.67 5.09
C GLN A 34 14.60 11.19 5.17
N ASP A 35 14.34 12.39 4.66
CA ASP A 35 12.99 12.96 4.57
C ASP A 35 12.09 12.12 3.64
N LEU A 36 12.61 11.71 2.48
CA LEU A 36 11.91 10.80 1.57
C LEU A 36 11.65 9.42 2.20
N GLU A 37 12.66 8.83 2.85
CA GLU A 37 12.54 7.54 3.54
C GLU A 37 11.46 7.59 4.63
N GLN A 38 11.46 8.63 5.45
CA GLN A 38 10.44 8.84 6.47
C GLN A 38 9.04 9.02 5.87
N ALA A 39 8.92 9.75 4.76
CA ALA A 39 7.65 9.90 4.07
C ALA A 39 7.12 8.56 3.53
N ILE A 40 8.01 7.71 3.00
CA ILE A 40 7.68 6.35 2.57
C ILE A 40 7.22 5.50 3.76
N HIS A 41 7.93 5.52 4.89
CA HIS A 41 7.54 4.77 6.09
C HIS A 41 6.18 5.21 6.63
N ARG A 42 5.93 6.52 6.70
CA ARG A 42 4.62 7.08 7.09
C ARG A 42 3.52 6.61 6.15
N TYR A 43 3.74 6.66 4.84
CA TYR A 43 2.76 6.23 3.85
C TYR A 43 2.46 4.73 3.96
N ILE A 44 3.48 3.88 4.16
CA ILE A 44 3.28 2.43 4.36
C ILE A 44 2.46 2.15 5.62
N ASN A 45 2.74 2.87 6.72
CA ASN A 45 1.98 2.73 7.95
C ASN A 45 0.50 3.10 7.75
N PHE A 46 0.24 4.26 7.13
CA PHE A 46 -1.10 4.70 6.75
C PHE A 46 -1.80 3.67 5.86
N TYR A 47 -1.14 3.23 4.79
CA TYR A 47 -1.69 2.27 3.82
C TYR A 47 -2.17 1.00 4.51
N ASN A 48 -1.39 0.46 5.43
CA ASN A 48 -1.68 -0.83 6.06
C ASN A 48 -2.66 -0.74 7.23
N ASN A 49 -2.59 0.32 8.04
CA ASN A 49 -3.31 0.39 9.30
C ASN A 49 -4.57 1.26 9.23
N GLU A 50 -4.58 2.29 8.39
CA GLU A 50 -5.58 3.37 8.43
C GLU A 50 -6.37 3.51 7.13
N ARG A 51 -5.81 3.11 5.98
CA ARG A 51 -6.43 3.29 4.67
C ARG A 51 -7.81 2.64 4.59
N ILE A 52 -8.83 3.48 4.42
CA ILE A 52 -10.21 3.04 4.20
C ILE A 52 -10.34 2.53 2.76
N LYS A 53 -10.81 1.28 2.60
CA LYS A 53 -11.16 0.71 1.30
C LYS A 53 -12.62 0.28 1.30
N SER A 54 -13.44 0.87 0.43
CA SER A 54 -14.87 0.51 0.30
C SER A 54 -15.05 -0.97 -0.08
N LYS A 55 -14.17 -1.51 -0.93
CA LYS A 55 -14.15 -2.95 -1.27
C LYS A 55 -13.87 -3.85 -0.07
N LEU A 56 -13.26 -3.33 1.00
CA LEU A 56 -12.98 -4.04 2.24
C LEU A 56 -13.97 -3.65 3.36
N LYS A 57 -15.18 -3.18 3.00
CA LYS A 57 -16.19 -2.69 3.96
C LYS A 57 -15.68 -1.56 4.87
N GLY A 58 -14.78 -0.73 4.35
CA GLY A 58 -14.17 0.36 5.10
C GLY A 58 -13.01 -0.06 6.02
N LEU A 59 -12.63 -1.34 6.03
CA LEU A 59 -11.51 -1.83 6.83
C LEU A 59 -10.17 -1.47 6.18
N SER A 60 -9.16 -1.25 7.02
CA SER A 60 -7.77 -1.20 6.59
C SER A 60 -7.29 -2.59 6.14
N PRO A 61 -6.26 -2.67 5.28
CA PRO A 61 -5.71 -3.96 4.83
C PRO A 61 -5.37 -4.90 5.98
N LYS A 62 -4.79 -4.38 7.07
CA LYS A 62 -4.48 -5.17 8.26
C LYS A 62 -5.74 -5.70 8.96
N ASN A 63 -6.74 -4.85 9.15
CA ASN A 63 -7.99 -5.24 9.81
C ASN A 63 -8.78 -6.25 8.97
N TYR A 64 -8.82 -6.06 7.64
CA TYR A 64 -9.42 -7.02 6.73
C TYR A 64 -8.73 -8.38 6.82
N ARG A 65 -7.39 -8.40 6.80
CA ARG A 65 -6.61 -9.63 6.96
C ARG A 65 -6.90 -10.34 8.29
N ARG A 66 -7.00 -9.60 9.40
CA ARG A 66 -7.35 -10.18 10.72
C ARG A 66 -8.74 -10.78 10.73
N GLN A 67 -9.74 -10.08 10.18
CA GLN A 67 -11.11 -10.61 10.06
C GLN A 67 -11.16 -11.90 9.22
N THR A 68 -10.37 -11.99 8.14
CA THR A 68 -10.29 -13.23 7.35
C THR A 68 -9.78 -14.41 8.17
N PHE A 69 -8.81 -14.19 9.08
CA PHE A 69 -8.33 -15.26 9.95
C PHE A 69 -9.37 -15.70 11.00
N GLU A 70 -10.13 -14.77 11.58
CA GLU A 70 -11.21 -15.09 12.54
C GLU A 70 -12.42 -15.80 11.92
N ILE A 71 -12.57 -15.75 10.58
CA ILE A 71 -13.64 -16.46 9.86
C ILE A 71 -13.22 -17.88 9.45
N ILE A 72 -11.91 -18.11 9.31
CA ILE A 72 -11.34 -19.37 8.80
C ILE A 72 -11.00 -20.35 9.95
N TYR A 73 -10.89 -19.85 11.18
CA TYR A 73 -10.70 -20.63 12.41
C TYR A 73 -11.88 -20.44 13.35
#